data_AF-A0A1W9N3U9-F1
#
_entry.id   AF-A0A1W9N3U9-F1
#
_cell.length_a   1.000
_cell.length_b   1.000
_cell.length_c   1.000
_cell.angle_alpha   90.00
_cell.angle_beta   90.00
_cell.angle_gamma   90.00
#
_symmetry.space_group_name_H-M   'P 1'
#
loop_
_entity.id
_entity.type
_entity.pdbx_description
1 polymer ?
#
loop_
_entity_poly.entity_id
_entity_poly.type
_entity_poly.pdbx_seq_one_letter_code
_entity_poly.pdbx_strand_id
1 'polypeptide(L)'
;MNERKKEKDRSNETLIITKQEPVFSPDTRTIQAPAFTDYYHKLLIKSDDSFQEYDLKKEAVIIGRSADCDIPVADNTVSGQHAVFWVRGNECNLKDMDSKNHTYLYDYYTKEWKQCYHKKLQKFDKIKVGSAVFMFIPAKSAFSKEEVLQKFSDSPAETDTAIKKILTALLILCCIALIYIVFLLFQ
;
A
#
# COMPACT_ATOMS: atom_id res chain seq x y z
N MET A 1 -1.78 67.47 9.00
CA MET A 1 -3.16 67.38 8.47
C MET A 1 -3.39 65.93 8.07
N ASN A 2 -4.19 65.22 8.88
CA ASN A 2 -4.99 64.00 8.71
C ASN A 2 -4.85 63.17 7.42
N GLU A 3 -5.10 61.86 7.33
CA GLU A 3 -5.42 60.73 8.22
C GLU A 3 -5.53 59.49 7.29
N ARG A 4 -5.18 58.30 7.79
CA ARG A 4 -5.76 56.97 7.51
C ARG A 4 -6.06 56.51 6.07
N LYS A 5 -5.48 55.36 5.70
CA LYS A 5 -6.23 54.09 5.56
C LYS A 5 -5.32 52.85 5.74
N LYS A 6 -5.79 51.94 6.58
CA LYS A 6 -5.31 50.57 6.89
C LYS A 6 -5.76 49.59 5.79
N GLU A 7 -5.04 48.46 5.63
CA GLU A 7 -5.52 47.05 5.49
C GLU A 7 -4.29 46.17 5.14
N LYS A 8 -3.65 45.45 6.08
CA LYS A 8 -3.86 44.03 6.47
C LYS A 8 -3.23 43.04 5.46
N ASP A 9 -1.99 42.55 5.65
CA ASP A 9 -1.58 41.43 6.52
C ASP A 9 -1.95 40.04 5.95
N ARG A 10 -0.96 39.30 5.43
CA ARG A 10 -0.68 37.88 5.77
C ARG A 10 0.49 37.30 4.97
N SER A 11 1.56 37.09 5.72
CA SER A 11 2.65 36.14 5.50
C SER A 11 2.16 34.72 5.20
N ASN A 12 2.95 33.98 4.43
CA ASN A 12 3.36 32.64 4.83
C ASN A 12 4.69 32.29 4.18
N GLU A 13 5.68 32.21 5.06
CA GLU A 13 7.10 32.00 4.84
C GLU A 13 7.39 30.53 4.51
N THR A 14 8.32 30.34 3.57
CA THR A 14 8.96 29.07 3.26
C THR A 14 9.70 28.55 4.49
N LEU A 15 9.24 27.44 5.08
CA LEU A 15 9.94 26.72 6.14
C LEU A 15 11.23 26.09 5.59
N ILE A 16 12.36 26.76 5.82
CA ILE A 16 13.70 26.23 5.60
C ILE A 16 13.98 25.25 6.74
N ILE A 17 13.88 23.95 6.47
CA ILE A 17 14.30 22.90 7.40
C ILE A 17 15.83 22.83 7.38
N THR A 18 16.46 23.39 8.40
CA THR A 18 17.91 23.30 8.61
C THR A 18 18.30 21.84 8.89
N LYS A 19 19.13 21.25 8.01
CA LYS A 19 19.88 20.03 8.31
C LYS A 19 20.83 20.33 9.47
N GLN A 20 20.56 19.85 10.67
CA GLN A 20 21.60 19.68 11.69
C GLN A 20 22.03 18.22 11.68
N GLU A 21 23.31 17.99 11.36
CA GLU A 21 23.94 16.68 11.49
C GLU A 21 24.17 16.34 12.97
N PRO A 22 24.13 15.05 13.35
CA PRO A 22 24.27 14.63 14.74
C PRO A 22 25.66 14.97 15.29
N VAL A 23 25.69 15.70 16.40
CA VAL A 23 26.91 15.97 17.17
C VAL A 23 27.14 14.80 18.14
N PHE A 24 28.28 14.11 18.02
CA PHE A 24 28.70 13.09 18.99
C PHE A 24 29.27 13.76 20.25
N SER A 25 28.65 13.53 21.40
CA SER A 25 29.20 13.93 22.70
C SER A 25 29.95 12.75 23.33
N PRO A 26 31.19 12.89 23.84
CA PRO A 26 32.03 11.74 24.22
C PRO A 26 31.60 11.01 25.51
N ASP A 27 30.77 11.60 26.36
CA ASP A 27 30.71 11.19 27.78
C ASP A 27 29.30 10.88 28.33
N THR A 28 28.50 10.11 27.59
CA THR A 28 27.28 9.53 28.18
C THR A 28 27.15 8.05 27.84
N ARG A 29 27.37 7.18 28.83
CA ARG A 29 27.00 5.75 28.81
C ARG A 29 25.48 5.59 28.87
N THR A 30 24.76 6.18 27.92
CA THR A 30 23.32 6.05 27.79
C THR A 30 23.04 6.02 26.29
N ILE A 31 22.77 4.83 25.76
CA ILE A 31 22.11 4.71 24.46
C ILE A 31 20.67 5.15 24.71
N GLN A 32 20.40 6.46 24.63
CA GLN A 32 19.07 6.91 24.29
C GLN A 32 18.86 6.46 22.85
N ALA A 33 18.12 5.37 22.66
CA ALA A 33 17.49 5.10 21.37
C ALA A 33 16.80 6.41 20.95
N PRO A 34 17.02 6.91 19.72
CA PRO A 34 16.43 8.16 19.30
C PRO A 34 14.92 8.08 19.55
N ALA A 35 14.37 9.11 20.20
CA ALA A 35 12.95 9.26 20.44
C ALA A 35 12.20 8.87 19.17
N PHE A 36 11.24 7.94 19.26
CA PHE A 36 10.36 7.57 18.16
C PHE A 36 9.90 8.87 17.50
N THR A 37 10.43 9.16 16.31
CA THR A 37 10.03 10.36 15.60
C THR A 37 8.55 10.20 15.26
N ASP A 38 7.74 11.26 15.33
CA ASP A 38 6.28 11.25 15.04
C ASP A 38 5.91 10.79 13.60
N TYR A 39 6.85 10.23 12.86
CA TYR A 39 6.69 9.64 11.54
C TYR A 39 6.39 8.15 11.68
N TYR A 40 5.10 7.82 11.71
CA TYR A 40 4.66 6.45 11.46
C TYR A 40 3.72 6.43 10.26
N HIS A 41 3.98 5.50 9.35
CA HIS A 41 3.07 5.20 8.26
C HIS A 41 1.91 4.35 8.79
N LYS A 42 0.82 4.26 8.03
CA LYS A 42 -0.31 3.40 8.37
C LYS A 42 -0.61 2.41 7.26
N LEU A 43 -1.01 1.21 7.65
CA LEU A 43 -1.74 0.28 6.79
C LEU A 43 -3.19 0.23 7.26
N LEU A 44 -4.11 0.49 6.35
CA LEU A 44 -5.55 0.39 6.60
C LEU A 44 -6.07 -0.91 5.99
N ILE A 45 -6.85 -1.68 6.73
CA ILE A 45 -7.59 -2.83 6.21
C ILE A 45 -9.09 -2.55 6.37
N LYS A 46 -9.86 -2.79 5.30
CA LYS A 46 -11.31 -2.66 5.34
C LYS A 46 -11.91 -3.88 6.02
N SER A 47 -12.68 -3.64 7.08
CA SER A 47 -13.68 -4.57 7.64
C SER A 47 -15.07 -4.04 7.28
N ASP A 48 -16.11 -4.87 7.30
CA ASP A 48 -17.45 -4.59 6.74
C ASP A 48 -17.89 -3.12 6.88
N ASP A 49 -17.91 -2.58 8.11
CA ASP A 49 -18.32 -1.20 8.41
C ASP A 49 -17.20 -0.27 8.92
N SER A 50 -15.96 -0.75 9.02
CA SER A 50 -14.87 -0.02 9.66
C SER A 50 -13.51 -0.24 9.00
N PHE A 51 -12.52 0.54 9.43
CA PHE A 51 -11.13 0.29 9.11
C PHE A 51 -10.41 -0.13 10.37
N GLN A 52 -9.60 -1.18 10.25
CA GLN A 52 -8.56 -1.44 11.23
C GLN A 52 -7.27 -0.80 10.70
N GLU A 53 -6.53 -0.17 11.61
CA GLU A 53 -5.29 0.53 11.31
C GLU A 53 -4.11 -0.16 11.98
N TYR A 54 -3.01 -0.28 11.24
CA TYR A 54 -1.73 -0.74 11.77
C TYR A 54 -0.70 0.37 11.61
N ASP A 55 -0.13 0.81 12.73
CA ASP A 55 0.95 1.81 12.72
C ASP A 55 2.29 1.14 12.42
N LEU A 56 2.97 1.61 11.38
CA LEU A 56 4.32 1.18 11.01
C LEU A 56 5.35 2.05 11.75
N LYS A 57 5.58 1.72 13.03
CA LYS A 57 6.48 2.48 13.93
C LYS A 57 7.92 1.95 13.98
N LYS A 58 8.15 0.69 13.59
CA LYS A 58 9.47 0.05 13.62
C LYS A 58 10.19 0.24 12.29
N GLU A 59 11.52 0.18 12.30
CA GLU A 59 12.33 0.19 11.07
C GLU A 59 11.99 -0.98 10.13
N ALA A 60 11.63 -2.13 10.71
CA ALA A 60 11.13 -3.30 10.02
C ALA A 60 9.81 -3.73 10.65
N VAL A 61 8.77 -3.86 9.85
CA VAL A 61 7.47 -4.40 10.27
C VAL A 61 7.15 -5.61 9.41
N ILE A 62 7.03 -6.77 10.02
CA ILE A 62 6.78 -8.04 9.34
C ILE A 62 5.28 -8.33 9.35
N ILE A 63 4.74 -8.67 8.17
CA ILE A 63 3.39 -9.18 8.00
C ILE A 63 3.45 -10.67 7.63
N GLY A 64 2.60 -11.48 8.25
CA GLY A 64 2.61 -12.91 8.03
C GLY A 64 1.55 -13.64 8.83
N ARG A 65 1.43 -14.95 8.58
CA ARG A 65 0.46 -15.81 9.26
C ARG A 65 0.84 -16.10 10.70
N SER A 66 2.15 -16.11 10.98
CA SER A 66 2.65 -16.46 12.30
C SER A 66 2.31 -15.36 13.31
N ALA A 67 1.97 -15.77 14.54
CA ALA A 67 1.57 -14.85 15.61
C ALA A 67 2.72 -13.99 16.15
N ASP A 68 3.97 -14.31 15.79
CA ASP A 68 5.17 -13.55 16.10
C ASP A 68 5.43 -12.37 15.13
N CYS A 69 4.65 -12.28 14.04
CA CYS A 69 4.72 -11.14 13.14
C CYS A 69 4.11 -9.89 13.77
N ASP A 70 4.62 -8.72 13.38
CA ASP A 70 4.09 -7.43 13.85
C ASP A 70 2.63 -7.22 13.43
N ILE A 71 2.28 -7.71 12.24
CA ILE A 71 0.92 -7.71 11.70
C ILE A 71 0.54 -9.16 11.39
N PRO A 72 -0.14 -9.86 12.32
CA PRO A 72 -0.60 -11.22 12.08
C PRO A 72 -1.80 -11.24 11.14
N VAL A 73 -1.77 -12.12 10.13
CA VAL A 73 -2.86 -12.35 9.17
C VAL A 73 -3.30 -13.80 9.27
N ALA A 74 -4.48 -14.04 9.87
CA ALA A 74 -5.02 -15.38 10.10
C ALA A 74 -5.56 -16.03 8.82
N ASP A 75 -4.67 -16.35 7.88
CA ASP A 75 -5.00 -16.94 6.59
C ASP A 75 -3.95 -18.01 6.22
N ASN A 76 -4.43 -19.20 5.86
CA ASN A 76 -3.58 -20.35 5.52
C ASN A 76 -2.81 -20.17 4.21
N THR A 77 -3.23 -19.24 3.35
CA THR A 77 -2.54 -18.85 2.12
C THR A 77 -1.37 -17.89 2.39
N VAL A 78 -1.30 -17.31 3.60
CA VAL A 78 -0.20 -16.42 3.99
C VAL A 78 0.95 -17.24 4.57
N SER A 79 2.18 -16.84 4.26
CA SER A 79 3.39 -17.50 4.75
C SER A 79 3.68 -17.06 6.18
N GLY A 80 4.42 -17.86 6.95
CA GLY A 80 4.72 -17.57 8.37
C GLY A 80 5.22 -16.14 8.57
N GLN A 81 6.29 -15.79 7.85
CA GLN A 81 6.71 -14.42 7.56
C GLN A 81 6.55 -14.22 6.05
N HIS A 82 5.69 -13.31 5.62
CA HIS A 82 5.27 -13.21 4.22
C HIS A 82 5.88 -12.01 3.51
N ALA A 83 5.81 -10.84 4.13
CA ALA A 83 6.42 -9.63 3.61
C ALA A 83 6.93 -8.74 4.75
N VAL A 84 7.82 -7.82 4.41
CA VAL A 84 8.37 -6.83 5.33
C VAL A 84 8.23 -5.43 4.78
N PHE A 85 7.87 -4.50 5.65
CA PHE A 85 7.89 -3.07 5.40
C PHE A 85 9.13 -2.47 6.05
N TRP A 86 10.01 -1.91 5.24
CA TRP A 86 11.19 -1.18 5.69
C TRP A 86 10.87 0.32 5.75
N VAL A 87 10.83 0.86 6.96
CA VAL A 87 10.54 2.28 7.24
C VAL A 87 11.84 3.04 7.43
N ARG A 88 12.03 4.11 6.65
CA ARG A 88 13.18 5.02 6.75
C ARG A 88 12.69 6.46 6.63
N GLY A 89 12.43 7.11 7.76
CA GLY A 89 11.89 8.46 7.81
C GLY A 89 10.52 8.55 7.13
N ASN A 90 10.44 9.26 6.00
CA ASN A 90 9.21 9.44 5.23
C ASN A 90 9.00 8.37 4.14
N GLU A 91 9.91 7.40 4.03
CA GLU A 91 9.87 6.38 3.01
C GLU A 91 9.53 5.02 3.60
N CYS A 92 8.67 4.28 2.91
CA CYS A 92 8.36 2.90 3.23
C CYS A 92 8.55 2.04 1.99
N ASN A 93 9.35 0.99 2.11
CA ASN A 93 9.58 0.00 1.06
C ASN A 93 8.97 -1.33 1.47
N LEU A 94 8.10 -1.88 0.62
CA LEU A 94 7.56 -3.23 0.75
C LEU A 94 8.49 -4.22 0.07
N LYS A 95 8.78 -5.35 0.71
CA LYS A 95 9.48 -6.48 0.12
C LYS A 95 8.79 -7.80 0.46
N ASP A 96 8.52 -8.62 -0.55
CA ASP A 96 8.09 -10.01 -0.37
C ASP A 96 9.25 -10.87 0.12
N MET A 97 9.00 -11.75 1.11
CA MET A 97 10.03 -12.57 1.75
C MET A 97 10.05 -14.01 1.19
N ASP A 98 10.00 -14.13 -0.14
CA ASP A 98 9.92 -15.42 -0.84
C ASP A 98 8.69 -16.23 -0.41
N SER A 99 7.56 -15.54 -0.38
CA SER A 99 6.33 -16.12 0.11
C SER A 99 5.70 -17.06 -0.91
N LYS A 100 5.04 -18.12 -0.42
CA LYS A 100 4.48 -19.18 -1.28
C LYS A 100 3.45 -18.68 -2.29
N ASN A 101 2.63 -17.72 -1.87
CA ASN A 101 1.53 -17.18 -2.69
C ASN A 101 1.77 -15.74 -3.13
N HIS A 102 2.97 -15.21 -2.88
CA HIS A 102 3.41 -13.87 -3.26
C HIS A 102 2.59 -12.71 -2.67
N THR A 103 3.22 -11.54 -2.68
CA THR A 103 2.57 -10.26 -2.39
C THR A 103 2.14 -9.60 -3.70
N TYR A 104 0.96 -8.95 -3.72
CA TYR A 104 0.46 -8.24 -4.90
C TYR A 104 0.20 -6.76 -4.62
N LEU A 105 0.40 -5.92 -5.64
CA LEU A 105 -0.03 -4.52 -5.64
C LEU A 105 -1.13 -4.31 -6.67
N TYR A 106 -2.10 -3.47 -6.33
CA TYR A 106 -3.14 -3.07 -7.27
C TYR A 106 -2.60 -2.00 -8.22
N ASP A 107 -2.72 -2.27 -9.52
CA ASP A 107 -2.38 -1.33 -10.58
C ASP A 107 -3.65 -0.56 -10.99
N TYR A 108 -3.71 0.72 -10.64
CA TYR A 108 -4.89 1.56 -10.90
C TYR A 108 -5.12 1.86 -12.39
N TYR A 109 -4.10 1.73 -13.25
CA TYR A 109 -4.20 1.99 -14.68
C TYR A 109 -4.79 0.77 -15.40
N THR A 110 -4.20 -0.40 -15.16
CA THR A 110 -4.67 -1.67 -15.75
C THR A 110 -5.87 -2.26 -15.03
N LYS A 111 -6.19 -1.79 -13.81
CA LYS A 111 -7.25 -2.33 -12.94
C LYS A 111 -7.03 -3.80 -12.57
N GLU A 112 -5.77 -4.18 -12.33
CA GLU A 112 -5.38 -5.57 -12.05
C GLU A 112 -4.44 -5.68 -10.84
N TRP A 113 -4.42 -6.86 -10.22
CA TRP A 113 -3.42 -7.22 -9.21
C TRP A 113 -2.14 -7.71 -9.89
N LYS A 114 -1.00 -7.10 -9.55
CA LYS A 114 0.32 -7.46 -10.07
C LYS A 114 1.23 -7.93 -8.96
N GLN A 115 1.93 -9.03 -9.19
CA GLN A 115 2.89 -9.56 -8.24
C GLN A 115 3.98 -8.52 -7.95
N CYS A 116 4.33 -8.35 -6.68
CA CYS A 116 5.31 -7.40 -6.20
C CYS A 116 6.36 -8.10 -5.35
N TYR A 117 7.63 -8.03 -5.80
CA TYR A 117 8.76 -8.50 -5.02
C TYR A 117 9.37 -7.39 -4.14
N HIS A 118 9.47 -6.17 -4.67
CA HIS A 118 9.97 -5.00 -3.96
C HIS A 118 9.38 -3.72 -4.57
N LYS A 119 8.86 -2.81 -3.74
CA LYS A 119 8.34 -1.50 -4.16
C LYS A 119 8.48 -0.44 -3.07
N LYS A 120 8.94 0.76 -3.46
CA LYS A 120 8.74 1.99 -2.67
C LYS A 120 7.27 2.39 -2.73
N LEU A 121 6.58 2.31 -1.59
CA LEU A 121 5.14 2.54 -1.51
C LEU A 121 4.80 4.02 -1.69
N GLN A 122 3.67 4.27 -2.35
CA GLN A 122 3.06 5.56 -2.54
C GLN A 122 1.70 5.60 -1.82
N LYS A 123 1.21 6.81 -1.51
CA LYS A 123 -0.11 6.99 -0.89
C LYS A 123 -1.17 6.24 -1.69
N PHE A 124 -2.01 5.48 -0.98
CA PHE A 124 -3.09 4.65 -1.53
C PHE A 124 -2.65 3.44 -2.34
N ASP A 125 -1.38 3.05 -2.29
CA ASP A 125 -1.00 1.71 -2.78
C ASP A 125 -1.80 0.66 -2.02
N LYS A 126 -2.51 -0.19 -2.78
CA LYS A 126 -3.24 -1.34 -2.23
C LYS A 126 -2.38 -2.57 -2.36
N ILE A 127 -2.17 -3.24 -1.23
CA ILE A 127 -1.27 -4.37 -1.06
C ILE A 127 -2.12 -5.57 -0.66
N LYS A 128 -2.05 -6.65 -1.43
CA LYS A 128 -2.75 -7.90 -1.12
C LYS A 128 -1.75 -8.96 -0.63
N VAL A 129 -2.08 -9.56 0.50
CA VAL A 129 -1.36 -10.65 1.17
C VAL A 129 -2.39 -11.70 1.56
N GLY A 130 -2.43 -12.83 0.84
CA GLY A 130 -3.53 -13.79 0.96
C GLY A 130 -4.88 -13.14 0.62
N SER A 131 -5.88 -13.33 1.48
CA SER A 131 -7.19 -12.67 1.38
C SER A 131 -7.20 -11.23 1.91
N ALA A 132 -6.19 -10.81 2.66
CA ALA A 132 -6.14 -9.48 3.26
C ALA A 132 -5.67 -8.42 2.26
N VAL A 133 -6.40 -7.30 2.20
CA VAL A 133 -6.05 -6.12 1.37
C VAL A 133 -5.80 -4.92 2.25
N PHE A 134 -4.56 -4.44 2.24
CA PHE A 134 -4.10 -3.27 2.96
C PHE A 134 -3.99 -2.07 2.04
N MET A 135 -4.20 -0.87 2.57
CA MET A 135 -3.94 0.39 1.90
C MET A 135 -2.89 1.18 2.66
N PHE A 136 -1.85 1.61 1.95
CA PHE A 136 -0.77 2.37 2.54
C PHE A 136 -1.08 3.86 2.61
N ILE A 137 -0.86 4.45 3.79
CA ILE A 137 -0.94 5.89 4.02
C ILE A 137 0.41 6.36 4.59
N PRO A 138 1.10 7.31 3.92
CA PRO A 138 2.36 7.80 4.41
C PRO A 138 2.19 8.69 5.65
N ALA A 139 3.23 8.71 6.49
CA ALA A 139 3.28 9.60 7.65
C ALA A 139 2.97 11.05 7.25
N LYS A 140 2.24 11.76 8.13
CA LYS A 140 1.82 13.16 7.94
C LYS A 140 0.93 13.42 6.73
N SER A 141 0.43 12.39 6.06
CA SER A 141 -0.55 12.55 4.98
C SER A 141 -1.96 12.60 5.53
N ALA A 142 -2.66 13.71 5.30
CA ALA A 142 -4.09 13.76 5.57
C ALA A 142 -4.85 12.87 4.58
N PHE A 143 -5.87 12.17 5.05
CA PHE A 143 -6.82 11.41 4.24
C PHE A 143 -8.21 11.55 4.88
N SER A 144 -9.27 11.50 4.07
CA SER A 144 -10.63 11.40 4.58
C SER A 144 -11.11 9.94 4.54
N LYS A 145 -12.06 9.59 5.40
CA LYS A 145 -12.66 8.24 5.41
C LYS A 145 -13.31 7.93 4.06
N GLU A 146 -13.93 8.94 3.44
CA GLU A 146 -14.59 8.87 2.15
C GLU A 146 -13.59 8.62 1.01
N GLU A 147 -12.44 9.30 1.03
CA GLU A 147 -11.37 9.11 0.05
C GLU A 147 -10.84 7.68 0.09
N VAL A 148 -10.60 7.15 1.29
CA VAL A 148 -10.15 5.76 1.50
C VAL A 148 -11.22 4.77 1.03
N LEU A 149 -12.48 4.96 1.41
CA LEU A 149 -13.59 4.09 1.01
C LEU A 149 -13.74 4.03 -0.51
N GLN A 150 -13.66 5.16 -1.20
CA GLN A 150 -13.71 5.22 -2.66
C GLN A 150 -12.57 4.40 -3.28
N LYS A 151 -11.34 4.55 -2.78
CA LYS A 151 -10.17 3.82 -3.29
C LYS A 151 -10.25 2.31 -3.06
N PHE A 152 -10.88 1.86 -1.98
CA PHE A 152 -11.15 0.43 -1.79
C PHE A 152 -12.19 -0.09 -2.80
N SER A 153 -13.27 0.65 -3.04
CA SER A 153 -14.31 0.28 -4.01
C SER A 153 -13.82 0.23 -5.46
N ASP A 154 -12.77 0.98 -5.82
CA ASP A 154 -12.18 0.99 -7.17
C ASP A 154 -11.38 -0.28 -7.53
N SER A 155 -11.23 -1.25 -6.62
CA SER A 155 -10.64 -2.56 -6.95
C SER A 155 -11.69 -3.47 -7.57
N PRO A 156 -11.39 -4.21 -8.65
CA PRO A 156 -12.28 -5.24 -9.14
C PRO A 156 -12.52 -6.23 -8.00
N ALA A 157 -13.79 -6.55 -7.76
CA ALA A 157 -14.11 -7.72 -6.96
C ALA A 157 -13.40 -8.92 -7.61
N GLU A 158 -12.73 -9.76 -6.81
CA GLU A 158 -11.96 -10.89 -7.36
C GLU A 158 -12.81 -11.79 -8.28
N THR A 159 -14.12 -11.82 -8.05
CA THR A 159 -15.12 -12.49 -8.88
C THR A 159 -15.24 -11.92 -10.29
N ASP A 160 -15.17 -10.60 -10.48
CA ASP A 160 -15.34 -9.95 -11.78
C ASP A 160 -14.19 -10.24 -12.73
N THR A 161 -12.96 -10.27 -12.21
CA THR A 161 -11.78 -10.60 -13.02
C THR A 161 -11.79 -12.07 -13.46
N ALA A 162 -12.21 -12.99 -12.58
CA ALA A 162 -12.31 -14.40 -12.90
C ALA A 162 -13.37 -14.68 -13.98
N ILE A 163 -14.57 -14.10 -13.84
CA ILE A 163 -15.67 -14.26 -14.80
C ILE A 163 -15.25 -13.72 -16.18
N LYS A 164 -14.63 -12.53 -16.24
CA LYS A 164 -14.15 -11.96 -17.51
C LYS A 164 -13.13 -12.86 -18.20
N LYS A 165 -12.18 -13.46 -17.47
CA LYS A 165 -11.18 -14.40 -18.02
C LYS A 165 -11.82 -15.68 -18.57
N ILE A 166 -12.84 -16.21 -17.90
CA ILE A 166 -13.57 -17.40 -18.37
C ILE A 166 -14.34 -17.08 -19.65
N LEU A 167 -15.05 -15.95 -19.68
CA LEU A 167 -15.81 -15.54 -20.85
C LEU A 167 -14.92 -15.31 -22.08
N THR A 168 -13.76 -14.67 -21.90
CA THR A 168 -12.82 -14.46 -23.01
C THR A 168 -12.22 -15.78 -23.52
N ALA A 169 -11.88 -16.71 -22.62
CA ALA A 169 -11.41 -18.04 -23.01
C ALA A 169 -12.47 -18.83 -23.81
N LEU A 170 -13.74 -18.76 -23.40
CA LEU A 170 -14.86 -19.40 -24.12
C LEU A 170 -15.07 -18.80 -25.51
N LEU A 171 -14.97 -17.48 -25.66
CA LEU A 171 -15.08 -16.81 -26.96
C LEU A 171 -13.96 -17.26 -27.92
N ILE A 172 -12.73 -17.37 -27.43
CA ILE A 172 -11.58 -17.84 -28.24
C ILE A 172 -11.81 -19.29 -28.69
N LEU A 173 -12.26 -20.16 -27.79
CA LEU A 173 -12.61 -21.56 -28.12
C LEU A 173 -13.71 -21.64 -29.19
N CYS A 174 -14.77 -20.82 -29.07
CA CYS A 174 -15.83 -20.74 -30.08
C CYS A 174 -15.28 -20.28 -31.44
N CYS A 175 -14.40 -19.27 -31.48
CA CYS A 175 -13.77 -18.81 -32.72
C CYS A 175 -12.94 -19.92 -33.39
N ILE A 176 -12.14 -20.66 -32.61
CA ILE A 176 -11.34 -21.78 -33.13
C ILE A 176 -12.24 -22.88 -33.68
N ALA A 177 -13.31 -23.24 -32.97
CA ALA A 177 -14.27 -24.24 -33.42
C ALA A 177 -14.97 -23.83 -34.72
N LEU A 178 -15.37 -22.56 -34.85
CA LEU A 178 -15.98 -22.03 -36.07
C LEU A 178 -15.01 -22.07 -37.26
N ILE A 179 -13.75 -21.68 -37.05
CA ILE A 179 -12.71 -21.76 -38.09
C ILE A 179 -12.52 -23.21 -38.56
N TYR A 180 -12.51 -24.16 -37.62
CA TYR A 180 -12.37 -25.59 -37.94
C TYR A 180 -13.59 -26.13 -38.72
N ILE A 181 -14.81 -25.76 -38.32
CA ILE A 181 -16.04 -26.13 -39.05
C ILE A 181 -16.00 -25.57 -40.47
N VAL A 182 -15.63 -24.29 -40.63
CA VAL A 182 -15.47 -23.68 -41.95
C VAL A 182 -14.44 -24.45 -42.78
N PHE A 183 -13.28 -24.78 -42.21
CA PHE A 183 -12.25 -25.55 -42.89
C PHE A 183 -12.75 -26.92 -43.38
N LEU A 184 -13.55 -27.64 -42.57
CA LEU A 184 -14.16 -28.91 -42.97
C LEU A 184 -15.20 -28.77 -44.09
N LEU A 185 -15.90 -27.63 -44.17
CA LEU A 185 -16.90 -27.38 -45.22
C LEU A 185 -16.28 -27.06 -46.59
N PHE A 186 -14.99 -26.71 -46.63
CA PHE A 186 -14.25 -26.33 -47.84
C PHE A 186 -13.22 -27.38 -48.30
N GLN A 187 -13.27 -28.61 -47.76
CA GLN A 187 -12.55 -29.79 -48.29
C GLN A 187 -13.49 -30.69 -49.09
#